data_AF-A0A7X9CJG4-F1
#
_entry.id   AF-A0A7X9CJG4-F1
#
_cell.length_a   1.000
_cell.length_b   1.000
_cell.length_c   1.000
_cell.angle_alpha   90.00
_cell.angle_beta   90.00
_cell.angle_gamma   90.00
#
_symmetry.space_group_name_H-M   'P 1'
#
loop_
_entity.id
_entity.type
_entity.pdbx_description
1 polymer ?
#
loop_
_entity_poly.entity_id
_entity_poly.type
_entity_poly.pdbx_seq_one_letter_code
_entity_poly.pdbx_strand_id
1 'polypeptide(L)' 'MNKQKTILTILWILIALVTAASVTSLIIFPQWKGIFFAGMGGFLILNLLISMFFIRKNLRN' A
#
# COMPACT_ATOMS: atom_id res chain seq x y z
N MET A 1 -3.02 -23.22 -5.91
CA MET A 1 -3.41 -21.80 -5.82
C MET A 1 -2.94 -21.06 -7.06
N ASN A 2 -3.81 -20.28 -7.72
CA ASN A 2 -3.41 -19.51 -8.89
C ASN A 2 -2.40 -18.43 -8.45
N LYS A 3 -1.16 -18.47 -8.96
CA LYS A 3 -0.05 -17.59 -8.54
C LYS A 3 -0.45 -16.11 -8.55
N GLN A 4 -1.34 -15.73 -9.46
CA GLN A 4 -1.96 -14.41 -9.55
C GLN A 4 -2.73 -14.02 -8.28
N LYS A 5 -3.60 -14.89 -7.77
CA LYS A 5 -4.38 -14.62 -6.55
C LYS A 5 -3.43 -14.40 -5.36
N THR A 6 -2.36 -15.20 -5.27
CA THR A 6 -1.34 -15.05 -4.23
C THR A 6 -0.65 -13.68 -4.30
N ILE A 7 -0.20 -13.23 -5.48
CA ILE A 7 0.46 -11.93 -5.64
C ILE A 7 -0.49 -10.77 -5.26
N LEU A 8 -1.75 -10.82 -5.72
CA LEU A 8 -2.75 -9.81 -5.39
C LEU A 8 -3.09 -9.80 -3.89
N THR A 9 -3.14 -10.96 -3.24
CA THR A 9 -3.33 -11.05 -1.79
C THR A 9 -2.15 -10.43 -1.03
N ILE A 10 -0.90 -10.69 -1.45
CA ILE A 10 0.29 -10.09 -0.83
C ILE A 10 0.28 -8.56 -0.96
N LEU A 11 -0.08 -8.03 -2.14
CA LEU A 11 -0.24 -6.60 -2.38
C LEU A 11 -1.28 -5.96 -1.44
N TRP A 12 -2.41 -6.62 -1.23
CA TRP A 12 -3.43 -6.16 -0.27
C TRP A 12 -2.92 -6.15 1.17
N ILE A 13 -2.18 -7.19 1.58
CA ILE A 13 -1.58 -7.25 2.92
C ILE A 13 -0.58 -6.10 3.11
N LEU A 14 0.25 -5.81 2.10
CA LEU A 14 1.18 -4.68 2.14
C LEU A 14 0.46 -3.33 2.27
N ILE A 15 -0.62 -3.12 1.52
CA ILE A 15 -1.43 -1.90 1.62
C ILE A 15 -2.01 -1.74 3.03
N ALA A 16 -2.55 -2.83 3.60
CA ALA A 16 -3.09 -2.80 4.96
C ALA A 16 -2.01 -2.44 6.00
N LEU A 17 -0.81 -3.03 5.86
CA LEU A 17 0.32 -2.77 6.76
C LEU A 17 0.79 -1.30 6.69
N VAL A 18 0.94 -0.77 5.47
CA VAL A 18 1.36 0.62 5.24
C VAL A 18 0.31 1.60 5.75
N THR A 19 -0.97 1.27 5.58
CA THR A 19 -2.08 2.09 6.08
C THR A 19 -2.06 2.16 7.60
N ALA A 20 -1.90 1.01 8.28
CA ALA A 20 -1.79 0.95 9.73
C ALA A 20 -0.58 1.74 10.24
N ALA A 21 0.59 1.58 9.62
CA ALA A 21 1.80 2.32 9.97
C ALA A 21 1.66 3.84 9.75
N SER A 22 0.96 4.24 8.68
CA SER A 22 0.71 5.65 8.38
C SER A 22 -0.20 6.29 9.42
N VAL A 23 -1.28 5.60 9.81
CA VAL A 23 -2.21 6.08 10.85
C VAL A 23 -1.54 6.14 12.22
N THR A 24 -0.79 5.10 12.60
CA THR A 24 -0.07 5.12 13.89
C THR A 24 1.00 6.21 13.92
N SER A 25 1.62 6.54 12.78
CA SER A 25 2.59 7.63 12.72
C SER A 25 1.99 9.01 13.05
N LEU A 26 0.71 9.23 12.73
CA LEU A 26 0.00 10.47 13.07
C LEU A 26 -0.29 10.60 14.57
N ILE A 27 -0.34 9.48 15.29
CA ILE A 27 -0.68 9.42 16.72
C ILE A 27 0.59 9.48 17.58
N ILE A 28 1.67 8.80 17.15
CA ILE A 28 2.88 8.61 17.96
C ILE A 28 3.89 9.76 17.75
N PHE A 29 4.00 10.30 16.53
CA PHE A 29 5.02 11.29 16.21
C PHE A 29 4.51 12.74 16.31
N PRO A 30 5.43 13.71 16.46
CA PRO A 30 5.09 15.13 16.32
C PRO A 30 4.39 15.39 14.99
N GLN A 31 3.41 16.30 14.99
CA GLN A 31 2.51 16.55 13.85
C GLN A 31 3.22 16.67 12.50
N TRP A 32 4.33 17.40 12.43
CA TRP A 32 5.12 17.59 11.21
C TRP A 32 5.71 16.29 10.65
N LYS A 33 6.21 15.40 11.52
CA LYS A 33 6.73 14.08 11.13
C LYS A 33 5.59 13.13 10.79
N GLY A 34 4.51 13.13 11.57
CA GLY A 34 3.34 12.31 11.32
C GLY A 34 2.70 12.61 9.96
N ILE A 35 2.51 13.89 9.62
CA ILE A 35 1.95 14.31 8.32
C ILE A 35 2.89 13.89 7.17
N PHE A 36 4.20 14.05 7.35
CA PHE A 36 5.18 13.61 6.35
C PHE A 36 5.11 12.10 6.10
N PHE A 37 5.10 11.28 7.17
CA PHE A 37 5.00 9.83 7.04
C PHE A 37 3.65 9.38 6.47
N ALA A 38 2.55 10.01 6.88
CA ALA A 38 1.23 9.71 6.33
C ALA A 38 1.13 10.08 4.84
N GLY A 39 1.71 11.21 4.42
CA GLY A 39 1.77 11.61 3.01
C GLY A 39 2.61 10.63 2.17
N MET A 40 3.79 10.25 2.66
CA MET A 40 4.64 9.25 2.00
C MET A 40 3.99 7.86 1.95
N GLY A 41 3.31 7.45 3.03
CA GLY A 41 2.54 6.22 3.08
C GLY A 41 1.39 6.21 2.08
N GLY A 42 0.66 7.32 1.95
CA GLY A 42 -0.37 7.51 0.92
C GLY A 42 0.18 7.39 -0.49
N PHE A 43 1.33 8.01 -0.78
CA PHE A 43 2.00 7.89 -2.07
C PHE A 43 2.44 6.45 -2.39
N LEU A 44 2.90 5.71 -1.38
CA LEU A 44 3.26 4.31 -1.51
C LEU A 44 2.03 3.43 -1.79
N ILE A 45 0.91 3.68 -1.10
CA ILE A 45 -0.37 2.98 -1.33
C ILE A 45 -0.85 3.20 -2.77
N LEU A 46 -0.80 4.43 -3.27
CA LEU A 46 -1.15 4.75 -4.66
C LEU A 46 -0.29 3.96 -5.65
N ASN A 47 1.02 3.88 -5.42
CA ASN A 47 1.92 3.09 -6.27
C ASN A 47 1.60 1.59 -6.24
N LEU A 48 1.26 1.04 -5.07
CA LEU A 48 0.86 -0.36 -4.91
C LEU A 48 -0.46 -0.65 -5.65
N LEU A 49 -1.44 0.26 -5.58
CA LEU A 49 -2.71 0.16 -6.31
C LEU A 49 -2.52 0.20 -7.83
N ILE A 50 -1.68 1.12 -8.31
CA ILE A 50 -1.34 1.22 -9.74
C ILE A 50 -0.64 -0.05 -10.22
N SER A 51 0.34 -0.55 -9.44
CA SER A 51 1.03 -1.81 -9.74
C SER A 51 0.04 -2.97 -9.80
N MET A 52 -0.89 -3.04 -8.85
CA MET A 52 -1.94 -4.06 -8.84
C MET A 52 -2.83 -4.00 -10.09
N PHE A 53 -3.18 -2.79 -10.54
CA PHE A 53 -3.93 -2.58 -11.79
C PHE A 53 -3.17 -3.10 -13.01
N PHE A 54 -1.88 -2.77 -13.14
CA PHE A 54 -1.05 -3.26 -14.24
C PHE A 54 -0.87 -4.77 -14.21
N ILE A 55 -0.62 -5.38 -13.04
CA ILE A 55 -0.51 -6.83 -12.88
C ILE A 55 -1.80 -7.52 -13.34
N ARG A 56 -2.96 -6.98 -12.96
CA ARG A 56 -4.26 -7.52 -13.34
C ARG A 56 -4.55 -7.36 -14.84
N LYS A 57 -4.07 -6.28 -15.46
CA LYS A 57 -4.23 -6.00 -16.90
C LYS A 57 -3.28 -6.85 -17.75
N ASN A 58 -2.03 -7.02 -17.32
CA ASN A 58 -0.99 -7.71 -18.09
C ASN A 58 -1.15 -9.24 -18.09
N LEU A 59 -1.68 -9.81 -17.00
CA LEU A 59 -1.94 -11.26 -16.86
C LEU A 59 -3.32 -11.70 -17.38
N ARG A 60 -4.04 -10.81 -18.08
CA ARG A 60 -5.33 -11.11 -18.75
C ARG A 60 -5.13 -11.48 -20.24
N ASN A 61 -3.94 -11.26 -20.78
CA ASN A 61 -3.45 -11.86 -22.03
C ASN A 61 -2.85 -13.24 -21.73
#